data_AF-A0A847WMS4-F1
#
_entry.id   AF-A0A847WMS4-F1
#
_cell.length_a   1.000
_cell.length_b   1.000
_cell.length_c   1.000
_cell.angle_alpha   90.00
_cell.angle_beta   90.00
_cell.angle_gamma   90.00
#
_symmetry.space_group_name_H-M   'P 1'
#
loop_
_entity.id
_entity.type
_entity.pdbx_description
1 polymer ?
#
loop_
_entity_poly.entity_id
_entity_poly.type
_entity_poly.pdbx_seq_one_letter_code
_entity_poly.pdbx_strand_id
1 'polypeptide(L)'
;MYFPDTAIGELYKQMMTEEIEAEFEVSRMIEAKYEVKIEPAKDEDAIIQDENEAIISKGTVTQKVTFDPELVANLITKETDPEILQMLEHILTNNPNGKFDETGIIGEGIDADLSPIHLKRVNNKWKMIPF
;
A
#
# COMPACT_ATOMS: atom_id res chain seq x y z
N MET A 1 7.11 14.97 12.47
CA MET A 1 5.82 14.86 11.76
C MET A 1 5.80 13.47 11.15
N TYR A 2 4.73 12.69 11.34
CA TYR A 2 4.66 11.31 10.83
C TYR A 2 4.80 11.33 9.31
N PHE A 3 5.75 10.58 8.75
CA PHE A 3 6.11 10.66 7.32
C PHE A 3 4.89 10.64 6.38
N PRO A 4 3.88 9.75 6.57
CA PRO A 4 2.70 9.71 5.72
C PRO A 4 1.83 10.95 5.72
N ASP A 5 1.92 11.81 6.73
CA ASP A 5 1.15 13.06 6.81
C ASP A 5 2.01 14.28 6.45
N THR A 6 3.26 14.05 6.03
CA THR A 6 4.12 15.11 5.50
C THR A 6 3.85 15.33 4.01
N ALA A 7 4.19 16.50 3.49
CA ALA A 7 4.14 16.77 2.05
C ALA A 7 4.97 15.75 1.23
N ILE A 8 6.05 15.22 1.81
CA ILE A 8 6.89 14.19 1.19
C ILE A 8 6.16 12.84 1.16
N GLY A 9 5.52 12.45 2.26
CA GLY A 9 4.74 11.20 2.30
C GLY A 9 3.53 11.21 1.37
N GLU A 10 2.85 12.35 1.25
CA GLU A 10 1.77 12.52 0.28
C GLU A 10 2.28 12.42 -1.17
N LEU A 11 3.44 13.02 -1.48
CA LEU A 11 4.08 12.89 -2.79
C LEU A 11 4.44 11.43 -3.11
N TYR A 12 4.99 10.69 -2.15
CA TYR A 12 5.30 9.27 -2.34
C TYR A 12 4.06 8.42 -2.58
N LYS A 13 2.97 8.65 -1.83
CA LYS A 13 1.68 7.96 -2.08
C LYS A 13 1.18 8.24 -3.48
N GLN A 14 1.23 9.50 -3.94
CA GLN A 14 0.81 9.87 -5.29
C GLN A 14 1.66 9.18 -6.36
N MET A 15 2.99 9.21 -6.23
CA MET A 15 3.88 8.55 -7.19
C MET A 15 3.62 7.04 -7.26
N MET A 16 3.49 6.37 -6.11
CA MET A 16 3.17 4.94 -6.08
C MET A 16 1.80 4.64 -6.69
N THR A 17 0.81 5.53 -6.47
CA THR A 17 -0.51 5.38 -7.06
C THR A 17 -0.47 5.51 -8.57
N GLU A 18 0.19 6.54 -9.09
CA GLU A 18 0.31 6.75 -10.53
C GLU A 18 1.05 5.61 -11.23
N GLU A 19 2.14 5.11 -10.64
CA GLU A 19 2.90 3.99 -11.19
C GLU A 19 2.08 2.70 -11.27
N ILE A 20 1.31 2.39 -10.22
CA ILE A 20 0.52 1.15 -10.17
C ILE A 20 -0.73 1.25 -11.03
N GLU A 21 -1.42 2.40 -11.05
CA GLU A 21 -2.56 2.61 -11.95
C GLU A 21 -2.10 2.52 -13.42
N ALA A 22 -0.94 3.09 -13.76
CA ALA A 22 -0.34 2.96 -15.09
C ALA A 22 0.07 1.51 -15.41
N GLU A 23 0.58 0.73 -14.45
CA GLU A 23 0.88 -0.70 -14.66
C GLU A 23 -0.40 -1.48 -15.01
N PHE A 24 -1.49 -1.26 -14.28
CA PHE A 24 -2.76 -1.93 -14.54
C PHE A 24 -3.36 -1.51 -15.89
N GLU A 25 -3.28 -0.22 -16.24
CA GLU A 25 -3.78 0.28 -17.52
C GLU A 25 -2.93 -0.25 -18.70
N VAL A 26 -1.60 -0.13 -18.63
CA VAL A 26 -0.69 -0.46 -19.74
C VAL A 26 -0.46 -1.97 -19.84
N SER A 27 -0.17 -2.63 -18.72
CA SER A 27 0.22 -4.05 -18.74
C SER A 27 -0.99 -4.97 -18.71
N ARG A 28 -2.12 -4.52 -18.16
CA ARG A 28 -3.30 -5.37 -17.92
C ARG A 28 -4.54 -4.93 -18.69
N MET A 29 -4.50 -3.78 -19.39
CA MET A 29 -5.64 -3.20 -20.14
C MET A 29 -6.89 -3.00 -19.28
N ILE A 30 -6.71 -2.84 -17.97
CA ILE A 30 -7.80 -2.73 -17.00
C ILE A 30 -7.65 -1.39 -16.30
N GLU A 31 -8.72 -0.60 -16.30
CA GLU A 31 -8.81 0.55 -15.41
C GLU A 31 -8.98 0.05 -13.98
N ALA A 32 -8.06 0.44 -13.10
CA ALA A 32 -8.09 0.10 -11.69
C ALA A 32 -7.87 1.36 -10.85
N LYS A 33 -8.55 1.44 -9.72
CA LYS A 33 -8.33 2.46 -8.70
C LYS A 33 -7.40 1.91 -7.64
N TYR A 34 -6.40 2.71 -7.28
CA TYR A 34 -5.42 2.29 -6.30
C TYR A 34 -5.33 3.23 -5.10
N GLU A 35 -5.47 2.65 -3.92
CA GLU A 35 -5.36 3.36 -2.64
C GLU A 35 -4.16 2.83 -1.84
N VAL A 36 -3.26 3.75 -1.47
CA VAL A 36 -2.17 3.47 -0.52
C VAL A 36 -2.51 4.03 0.84
N LYS A 37 -2.44 3.17 1.86
CA LYS A 37 -2.49 3.58 3.26
C LYS A 37 -1.17 3.23 3.94
N ILE A 38 -0.61 4.17 4.69
CA ILE A 38 0.61 3.94 5.48
C ILE A 38 0.31 4.20 6.96
N GLU A 39 0.43 3.17 7.78
CA GLU A 39 0.18 3.21 9.22
C GLU A 39 1.46 2.86 10.00
N PRO A 40 1.61 3.31 11.25
CA PRO A 40 2.74 2.88 12.07
C PRO A 40 2.71 1.35 12.19
N ALA A 41 3.88 0.71 12.05
CA ALA A 41 3.94 -0.74 12.20
C ALA A 41 3.48 -1.13 13.60
N LYS A 42 2.71 -2.22 13.68
CA LYS A 42 2.22 -2.79 14.94
C LYS A 42 3.05 -3.98 15.42
N ASP A 43 4.04 -4.40 14.63
CA ASP A 43 4.93 -5.50 14.98
C ASP A 43 5.85 -5.10 16.12
N GLU A 44 6.00 -5.97 17.11
CA GLU A 44 6.85 -5.72 18.27
C GLU A 44 8.31 -5.45 17.85
N ASP A 45 8.79 -6.12 16.80
CA ASP A 45 10.14 -5.93 16.26
C ASP A 45 10.36 -4.58 15.57
N ALA A 46 9.29 -3.87 15.22
CA ALA A 46 9.34 -2.52 14.65
C ALA A 46 9.33 -1.42 15.72
N ILE A 47 9.08 -1.78 16.98
CA ILE A 47 8.85 -0.85 18.09
C ILE A 47 9.95 -1.02 19.14
N ILE A 48 10.79 0.00 19.30
CA ILE A 48 11.74 0.09 20.41
C ILE A 48 11.03 0.83 21.54
N GLN A 49 10.69 0.16 22.63
CA GLN A 49 9.91 0.75 23.73
C GLN A 49 10.62 0.62 25.09
N ASP A 50 10.57 1.69 25.88
CA ASP A 50 10.86 1.69 27.31
C ASP A 50 9.61 2.13 28.14
N GLU A 51 9.77 2.37 29.44
CA GLU A 51 8.66 2.74 30.33
C GLU A 51 7.96 4.07 29.93
N ASN A 52 8.70 4.99 29.33
CA ASN A 52 8.29 6.38 29.08
C ASN A 52 8.45 6.84 27.61
N GLU A 53 9.15 6.11 26.77
CA GLU A 53 9.44 6.44 25.38
C GLU A 53 9.22 5.21 24.48
N ALA A 54 8.76 5.45 23.25
CA ALA A 54 8.63 4.43 22.23
C ALA A 54 9.02 5.02 20.88
N ILE A 55 9.80 4.27 20.11
CA ILE A 55 10.23 4.62 18.76
C ILE A 55 9.67 3.57 17.81
N ILE A 56 8.79 3.99 16.91
CA ILE A 56 8.27 3.14 15.83
C ILE A 56 9.15 3.40 14.62
N SER A 57 9.96 2.41 14.27
CA SER A 57 11.00 2.52 13.24
C SER A 57 10.55 2.08 11.85
N LYS A 58 9.45 1.33 11.75
CA LYS A 58 8.87 0.87 10.48
C LYS A 58 7.41 1.31 10.35
N GLY A 59 6.93 1.40 9.11
CA GLY A 59 5.51 1.57 8.79
C GLY A 59 4.95 0.32 8.13
N THR A 60 3.65 0.07 8.29
CA THR A 60 2.89 -0.88 7.51
C THR A 60 2.25 -0.14 6.33
N VAL A 61 2.45 -0.66 5.13
CA VAL A 61 1.77 -0.18 3.90
C VAL A 61 0.67 -1.17 3.57
N THR A 62 -0.55 -0.67 3.43
CA THR A 62 -1.65 -1.40 2.82
C THR A 62 -1.93 -0.81 1.45
N GLN A 63 -1.86 -1.66 0.45
CA GLN A 63 -2.14 -1.37 -0.94
C GLN A 63 -3.50 -1.98 -1.29
N LYS A 64 -4.39 -1.19 -1.88
CA LYS A 64 -5.72 -1.67 -2.28
C LYS A 64 -5.98 -1.33 -3.73
N VAL A 65 -6.20 -2.35 -4.54
CA VAL A 65 -6.59 -2.21 -5.94
C VAL A 65 -8.07 -2.57 -6.05
N THR A 66 -8.84 -1.71 -6.71
CA THR A 66 -10.23 -2.00 -7.10
C THR A 66 -10.38 -1.86 -8.61
N PHE A 67 -10.92 -2.88 -9.28
CA PHE A 67 -11.22 -2.88 -10.71
C PHE A 67 -12.65 -3.37 -10.98
N ASP A 68 -13.17 -3.11 -12.18
CA ASP A 68 -14.50 -3.59 -12.59
C ASP A 68 -14.41 -5.03 -13.15
N PRO A 69 -14.89 -6.06 -12.43
CA PRO A 69 -14.80 -7.44 -12.88
C PRO A 69 -15.65 -7.71 -14.14
N GLU A 70 -16.71 -6.94 -14.39
CA GLU A 70 -17.50 -7.08 -15.62
C GLU A 70 -16.73 -6.60 -16.84
N LEU A 71 -15.95 -5.53 -16.68
CA LEU A 71 -15.05 -5.04 -17.73
C LEU A 71 -13.98 -6.07 -18.07
N VAL A 72 -13.37 -6.71 -17.05
CA VAL A 72 -12.41 -7.81 -17.26
C VAL A 72 -13.05 -9.00 -17.97
N ALA A 73 -14.24 -9.42 -17.53
CA ALA A 73 -14.96 -10.52 -18.17
C ALA A 73 -15.26 -10.21 -19.66
N ASN A 74 -15.63 -8.98 -19.97
CA ASN A 74 -15.85 -8.54 -21.34
C ASN A 74 -14.55 -8.52 -22.17
N LEU A 75 -13.41 -8.15 -21.60
CA LEU A 75 -12.10 -8.22 -22.27
C LEU A 75 -11.72 -9.66 -22.60
N ILE A 76 -11.88 -10.60 -21.66
CA ILE A 76 -11.62 -12.04 -21.86
C ILE A 76 -12.37 -12.57 -23.09
N THR A 77 -13.63 -12.19 -23.28
CA THR A 77 -14.43 -12.66 -24.44
C THR A 77 -13.93 -12.16 -25.80
N LYS A 78 -13.15 -11.08 -25.82
CA LYS A 78 -12.68 -10.40 -27.04
C LYS A 78 -11.19 -10.62 -27.28
N GLU A 79 -10.46 -11.08 -26.27
CA GLU A 79 -9.01 -11.29 -26.35
C GLU A 79 -8.68 -12.51 -27.21
N THR A 80 -7.63 -12.38 -28.01
CA THR A 80 -7.14 -13.41 -28.94
C THR A 80 -5.69 -13.81 -28.67
N ASP A 81 -4.94 -12.99 -27.94
CA ASP A 81 -3.61 -13.32 -27.46
C ASP A 81 -3.71 -14.29 -26.26
N PRO A 82 -3.14 -15.51 -26.36
CA PRO A 82 -3.23 -16.50 -25.27
C PRO A 82 -2.54 -16.06 -23.97
N GLU A 83 -1.48 -15.27 -24.03
CA GLU A 83 -0.75 -14.82 -22.83
C GLU A 83 -1.56 -13.76 -22.09
N ILE A 84 -2.14 -12.81 -22.83
CA ILE A 84 -3.04 -11.79 -22.25
C ILE A 84 -4.31 -12.44 -21.71
N LEU A 85 -4.91 -13.38 -22.46
CA LEU A 85 -6.08 -14.12 -22.02
C LEU A 85 -5.83 -14.85 -20.69
N GLN A 86 -4.72 -15.58 -20.59
CA GLN A 86 -4.35 -16.30 -19.37
C GLN A 86 -4.16 -15.35 -18.18
N MET A 87 -3.54 -14.18 -18.40
CA MET A 87 -3.38 -13.16 -17.37
C MET A 87 -4.73 -12.61 -16.90
N LEU A 88 -5.63 -12.24 -17.81
CA LEU A 88 -6.95 -11.69 -17.48
C LEU A 88 -7.81 -12.72 -16.72
N GLU A 89 -7.80 -13.98 -17.16
CA GLU A 89 -8.47 -15.10 -16.48
C GLU A 89 -7.91 -15.32 -15.06
N HIS A 90 -6.58 -15.22 -14.89
CA HIS A 90 -5.94 -15.35 -13.59
C HIS A 90 -6.35 -14.23 -12.63
N ILE A 91 -6.40 -12.98 -13.11
CA ILE A 91 -6.83 -11.82 -12.32
C ILE A 91 -8.26 -12.04 -11.81
N LEU A 92 -9.19 -12.40 -12.69
CA LEU A 92 -10.60 -12.56 -12.34
C LEU A 92 -10.85 -13.80 -11.46
N THR A 93 -10.08 -14.87 -11.66
CA THR A 93 -10.19 -16.09 -10.84
C THR A 93 -9.76 -15.84 -9.40
N ASN A 94 -8.68 -15.09 -9.20
CA ASN A 94 -8.16 -14.78 -7.85
C ASN A 94 -8.92 -13.66 -7.16
N ASN A 95 -9.45 -12.70 -7.92
CA ASN A 95 -10.13 -11.52 -7.39
C ASN A 95 -11.51 -11.32 -8.04
N PRO A 96 -12.46 -12.27 -7.87
CA PRO A 96 -13.73 -12.28 -8.60
C PRO A 96 -14.66 -11.11 -8.24
N ASN A 97 -14.40 -10.43 -7.12
CA ASN A 97 -15.12 -9.25 -6.66
C ASN A 97 -14.47 -7.93 -7.10
N GLY A 98 -13.42 -7.98 -7.92
CA GLY A 98 -12.70 -6.81 -8.39
C GLY A 98 -11.82 -6.14 -7.33
N LYS A 99 -11.43 -6.86 -6.27
CA LYS A 99 -10.65 -6.28 -5.17
C LYS A 99 -9.43 -7.12 -4.84
N PHE A 100 -8.30 -6.46 -4.69
CA PHE A 100 -7.04 -7.03 -4.24
C PHE A 100 -6.43 -6.14 -3.16
N ASP A 101 -6.13 -6.72 -2.00
CA ASP A 101 -5.50 -6.04 -0.88
C ASP A 101 -4.14 -6.70 -0.61
N GLU A 102 -3.07 -5.91 -0.63
CA GLU A 102 -1.72 -6.36 -0.26
C GLU A 102 -1.22 -5.54 0.93
N THR A 103 -0.52 -6.19 1.86
CA THR A 103 0.04 -5.51 3.04
C THR A 103 1.51 -5.88 3.17
N GLY A 104 2.36 -4.88 3.34
CA GLY A 104 3.80 -5.04 3.50
C GLY A 104 4.34 -4.16 4.64
N ILE A 105 5.56 -4.48 5.09
CA ILE A 105 6.30 -3.69 6.07
C ILE A 105 7.38 -2.90 5.34
N ILE A 106 7.50 -1.61 5.63
CA ILE A 106 8.55 -0.77 5.07
C ILE A 106 9.91 -1.18 5.63
N GLY A 107 10.90 -1.28 4.73
CA GLY A 107 12.21 -1.87 5.00
C GLY A 107 12.29 -3.37 4.68
N GLU A 108 11.17 -4.01 4.31
CA GLU A 108 11.10 -5.41 3.89
C GLU A 108 10.48 -5.49 2.48
N GLY A 109 11.27 -5.17 1.46
CA GLY A 109 10.84 -5.19 0.05
C GLY A 109 10.21 -3.90 -0.46
N ILE A 110 9.82 -2.98 0.44
CA ILE A 110 9.40 -1.61 0.11
C ILE A 110 10.48 -0.65 0.63
N ASP A 111 11.28 -0.09 -0.27
CA ASP A 111 12.32 0.89 0.04
C ASP A 111 11.70 2.29 0.08
N ALA A 112 11.07 2.61 1.21
CA ALA A 112 10.54 3.94 1.49
C ALA A 112 11.27 4.53 2.69
N ASP A 113 11.85 5.72 2.51
CA ASP A 113 12.58 6.42 3.57
C ASP A 113 11.61 7.07 4.57
N LEU A 114 11.01 6.26 5.46
CA LEU A 114 10.15 6.77 6.52
C LEU A 114 10.96 7.33 7.68
N SER A 115 10.67 8.57 8.06
CA SER A 115 11.12 9.09 9.35
C SER A 115 10.46 8.29 10.50
N PRO A 116 11.22 7.80 11.49
CA PRO A 116 10.65 7.11 12.64
C PRO A 116 9.66 7.98 13.41
N ILE A 117 8.74 7.36 14.13
CA ILE A 117 7.83 8.05 15.06
C ILE A 117 8.39 7.94 16.46
N HIS A 118 8.69 9.07 17.09
CA HIS A 118 9.02 9.12 18.51
C HIS A 118 7.77 9.47 19.32
N LEU A 119 7.40 8.60 20.26
CA LEU A 119 6.33 8.79 21.22
C LEU A 119 6.91 8.92 22.62
N LYS A 120 6.40 9.88 23.40
CA LYS A 120 6.72 10.03 24.83
C LYS A 120 5.46 9.97 25.68
N ARG A 121 5.57 9.35 26.85
CA ARG A 121 4.48 9.22 27.80
C ARG A 121 4.32 10.52 28.59
N VAL A 122 3.19 11.20 28.41
CA VAL A 122 2.83 12.45 29.10
C VAL A 122 1.46 12.26 29.75
N ASN A 123 1.41 12.31 31.08
CA ASN A 123 0.17 12.09 31.87
C ASN A 123 -0.53 10.77 31.50
N ASN A 124 0.22 9.66 31.47
CA ASN A 124 -0.26 8.32 31.09
C ASN A 124 -0.80 8.19 29.66
N LYS A 125 -0.56 9.16 28.78
CA LYS A 125 -0.91 9.11 27.35
C LYS A 125 0.33 9.20 26.49
N TRP A 126 0.39 8.43 25.40
CA TRP A 126 1.42 8.56 24.39
C TRP A 126 1.21 9.84 23.57
N LYS A 127 2.26 10.63 23.40
CA LYS A 127 2.27 11.83 22.56
C LYS A 127 3.44 11.76 21.60
N MET A 128 3.19 12.03 20.32
CA MET A 128 4.24 12.18 19.33
C MET A 128 5.08 13.41 19.65
N ILE A 129 6.40 13.25 19.63
CA ILE A 129 7.37 14.32 19.79
C ILE A 129 8.27 14.38 18.55
N PRO A 130 8.77 15.58 18.17
CA PRO A 130 9.75 15.69 17.09
C PRO A 130 11.07 15.01 17.48
N PHE A 131 11.77 14.49 16.46
CA PHE A 131 13.19 14.14 16.54
C PHE A 131 14.04 15.41 16.59
#